data_AF-A0A6C8MZW9-F1
#
_entry.id   AF-A0A6C8MZW9-F1
#
_cell.length_a   1.000
_cell.length_b   1.000
_cell.length_c   1.000
_cell.angle_alpha   90.00
_cell.angle_beta   90.00
_cell.angle_gamma   90.00
#
_symmetry.space_group_name_H-M   'P 1'
#
loop_
_entity.id
_entity.type
_entity.pdbx_description
1 polymer ?
#
loop_
_entity_poly.entity_id
_entity_poly.type
_entity_poly.pdbx_seq_one_letter_code
_entity_poly.pdbx_strand_id
1 'polypeptide(L)' 'MTLDEFLENLDDIRRYCMETFGWTVKQVNEQPYEQLLKLIISEEEKRSEEEKAVPLADFVTKLQATM' A
#
# COMPACT_ATOMS: atom_id res chain seq x y z
N MET A 1 14.26 -10.53 -19.12
CA MET A 1 14.01 -10.73 -17.69
C MET A 1 14.68 -12.04 -17.30
N THR A 2 15.87 -11.95 -16.74
CA THR A 2 16.59 -13.10 -16.17
C THR A 2 15.93 -13.50 -14.84
N LEU A 3 16.27 -14.68 -14.32
CA LEU A 3 15.76 -15.15 -13.02
C LEU A 3 16.18 -14.21 -11.88
N ASP A 4 17.39 -13.65 -11.96
CA ASP A 4 17.92 -12.71 -10.97
C ASP A 4 17.13 -11.38 -10.98
N GLU A 5 16.84 -10.83 -12.16
CA GLU A 5 16.00 -9.61 -12.30
C GLU A 5 14.58 -9.83 -11.76
N PHE A 6 14.05 -11.05 -11.87
CA PHE A 6 12.73 -11.41 -11.32
C PHE A 6 12.76 -11.52 -9.79
N LEU A 7 13.83 -12.07 -9.21
CA LEU A 7 13.99 -12.23 -7.77
C LEU A 7 14.25 -10.90 -7.07
N GLU A 8 15.07 -10.02 -7.64
CA GLU A 8 15.26 -8.65 -7.13
C GLU A 8 13.93 -7.88 -7.06
N ASN A 9 13.12 -7.99 -8.11
CA ASN A 9 11.79 -7.35 -8.16
C ASN A 9 10.84 -7.91 -7.08
N LEU A 10 10.94 -9.21 -6.79
CA LEU A 10 10.11 -9.88 -5.80
C LEU A 10 10.43 -9.42 -4.37
N ASP A 11 11.72 -9.26 -4.04
CA ASP A 11 12.15 -8.80 -2.72
C ASP A 11 11.80 -7.33 -2.49
N ASP A 12 11.93 -6.48 -3.51
CA ASP A 12 11.50 -5.08 -3.46
C ASP A 12 9.99 -4.97 -3.20
N ILE A 13 9.19 -5.79 -3.88
CA ILE A 13 7.73 -5.83 -3.68
C ILE A 13 7.38 -6.28 -2.27
N ARG A 14 8.04 -7.31 -1.75
CA ARG A 14 7.81 -7.78 -0.36
C ARG A 14 8.15 -6.70 0.65
N ARG A 15 9.28 -6.02 0.45
CA ARG A 15 9.70 -4.90 1.30
C ARG A 15 8.69 -3.77 1.28
N TYR A 16 8.24 -3.38 0.08
CA TYR A 16 7.20 -2.37 -0.08
C TYR A 16 5.92 -2.74 0.67
N CYS A 17 5.48 -4.00 0.59
CA CYS A 17 4.29 -4.46 1.32
C CYS A 17 4.43 -4.37 2.84
N MET A 18 5.61 -4.71 3.36
CA MET A 18 5.90 -4.65 4.79
C MET A 18 5.98 -3.20 5.29
N GLU A 19 6.66 -2.32 4.54
CA GLU A 19 6.87 -0.92 4.93
C GLU A 19 5.59 -0.08 4.77
N THR A 20 4.81 -0.30 3.69
CA THR A 20 3.63 0.50 3.36
C THR A 20 2.36 0.00 4.04
N PHE A 21 2.10 -1.31 3.98
CA PHE A 21 0.86 -1.90 4.50
C PHE A 21 1.05 -2.60 5.86
N GLY A 22 2.28 -2.64 6.40
CA GLY A 22 2.56 -3.30 7.68
C GLY A 22 2.39 -4.83 7.64
N TRP A 23 2.44 -5.44 6.46
CA TRP A 23 2.26 -6.89 6.33
C TRP A 23 3.43 -7.65 6.96
N THR A 24 3.12 -8.84 7.47
CA THR A 24 4.13 -9.73 8.05
C THR A 24 4.93 -10.45 6.97
N VAL A 25 6.17 -10.83 7.29
CA VAL A 25 7.02 -11.69 6.46
C VAL A 25 6.28 -12.96 6.02
N LYS A 26 5.46 -13.52 6.91
CA LYS A 26 4.63 -14.70 6.63
C LYS A 26 3.61 -14.41 5.52
N GLN A 27 2.89 -13.29 5.59
CA GLN A 27 1.90 -12.91 4.58
C GLN A 27 2.50 -12.67 3.20
N VAL A 28 3.70 -12.09 3.11
CA VAL A 28 4.36 -11.81 1.82
C VAL A 28 5.10 -13.03 1.23
N ASN A 29 5.41 -14.04 2.05
CA ASN A 29 6.12 -15.26 1.62
C ASN A 29 5.19 -16.45 1.36
N GLU A 30 4.03 -16.53 2.01
CA GLU A 30 3.11 -17.67 1.85
C GLU A 30 2.22 -17.58 0.61
N GLN A 31 2.29 -16.47 -0.12
CA GLN A 31 1.42 -16.23 -1.27
C GLN A 31 2.21 -16.24 -2.59
N PRO A 32 1.62 -16.77 -3.68
CA PRO A 32 2.18 -16.62 -5.02
C PRO A 32 2.30 -15.14 -5.40
N TYR A 33 3.33 -14.80 -6.20
CA TYR A 33 3.59 -13.44 -6.68
C TYR A 33 2.35 -12.74 -7.27
N GLU A 34 1.58 -13.44 -8.12
CA GLU A 34 0.37 -12.88 -8.73
C GLU A 34 -0.72 -12.53 -7.72
N GLN A 35 -0.83 -13.28 -6.62
CA GLN A 35 -1.79 -12.98 -5.55
C GLN A 35 -1.33 -11.78 -4.73
N LEU A 36 -0.02 -11.71 -4.45
CA LEU A 36 0.58 -10.58 -3.76
C LEU A 36 0.33 -9.26 -4.51
N LEU A 37 0.54 -9.26 -5.84
CA LEU A 37 0.24 -8.11 -6.69
C LEU A 37 -1.24 -7.68 -6.65
N LYS A 38 -2.17 -8.64 -6.69
CA LYS A 38 -3.60 -8.34 -6.60
C LYS A 38 -3.98 -7.68 -5.27
N LEU A 39 -3.39 -8.15 -4.17
CA LEU A 39 -3.62 -7.55 -2.86
C LEU A 39 -3.06 -6.12 -2.79
N ILE A 40 -1.85 -5.89 -3.33
CA ILE A 40 -1.25 -4.54 -3.38
C ILE A 40 -2.16 -3.57 -4.14
N ILE A 41 -2.64 -3.97 -5.33
CA ILE A 41 -3.55 -3.13 -6.13
C ILE A 41 -4.82 -2.80 -5.34
N SER A 42 -5.41 -3.80 -4.67
CA SER A 42 -6.63 -3.58 -3.88
C SER A 42 -6.40 -2.64 -2.69
N GLU A 43 -5.27 -2.73 -2.00
CA GLU A 43 -4.96 -1.83 -0.88
C GLU A 43 -4.61 -0.41 -1.35
N GLU A 44 -3.91 -0.25 -2.48
CA GLU A 44 -3.67 1.08 -3.08
C GLU A 44 -4.97 1.74 -3.57
N GLU A 45 -5.90 0.97 -4.12
CA GLU A 45 -7.23 1.46 -4.50
C GLU A 45 -7.99 1.98 -3.28
N LYS A 46 -8.00 1.22 -2.17
CA LYS A 46 -8.60 1.67 -0.90
C LYS A 46 -7.91 2.92 -0.36
N ARG A 47 -6.57 2.98 -0.34
CA ARG A 47 -5.85 4.18 0.14
C ARG A 47 -6.18 5.40 -0.72
N SER A 48 -6.30 5.21 -2.03
CA SER A 48 -6.69 6.28 -2.97
C SER A 48 -8.14 6.76 -2.76
N GLU A 49 -9.05 5.88 -2.34
CA GLU A 49 -10.42 6.25 -1.96
C GLU A 49 -10.46 6.96 -0.61
N GLU A 50 -9.70 6.50 0.38
CA GLU A 50 -9.59 7.12 1.71
C GLU A 50 -8.92 8.50 1.67
N GLU A 51 -7.89 8.69 0.86
CA GLU A 51 -7.25 10.01 0.64
C GLU A 51 -8.20 11.00 -0.04
N LYS A 52 -9.08 10.53 -0.93
CA LYS A 52 -10.17 11.36 -1.49
C LYS A 52 -11.28 11.63 -0.48
N ALA A 53 -11.42 10.78 0.53
CA ALA A 53 -12.46 10.86 1.53
C ALA A 53 -12.10 11.78 2.71
N VAL A 54 -10.90 12.38 2.77
CA VAL A 54 -10.64 13.50 3.69
C VAL A 54 -11.58 14.64 3.28
N PRO A 55 -12.68 14.87 4.01
CA PRO A 55 -13.69 15.79 3.55
C PRO A 55 -13.09 17.19 3.69
N LEU A 56 -13.30 18.06 2.70
CA LEU A 56 -13.03 19.51 2.82
C LEU A 56 -13.58 20.10 4.14
N ALA A 57 -14.61 19.47 4.73
CA ALA A 57 -15.16 19.80 6.03
C ALA A 57 -14.15 19.72 7.19
N ASP A 58 -13.25 18.73 7.21
CA ASP A 58 -12.23 18.62 8.27
C ASP A 58 -11.16 19.71 8.14
N PHE A 59 -10.84 20.10 6.91
CA PHE A 59 -9.91 21.20 6.63
C PHE A 59 -10.49 22.56 7.04
N VAL A 60 -11.78 22.78 6.75
CA VAL A 60 -12.50 24.01 7.15
C VAL A 60 -12.66 24.09 8.67
N THR A 61 -12.95 22.98 9.35
CA THR A 61 -13.14 22.95 10.80
C THR A 61 -11.83 23.27 11.55
N LYS A 62 -10.69 22.78 11.07
CA LYS A 62 -9.36 23.14 11.62
C LYS A 62 -9.00 24.62 11.43
N LEU A 63 -9.39 25.23 10.30
CA LEU A 63 -9.15 26.65 10.05
C LEU A 63 -10.01 27.55 10.95
N GLN A 64 -11.28 27.17 11.18
CA GLN A 64 -12.19 27.94 12.02
C GLN A 64 -11.87 27.85 13.52
N ALA A 65 -11.28 26.74 13.98
CA ALA A 65 -10.85 26.58 15.37
C ALA A 65 -9.56 27.35 15.74
N THR A 66 -8.88 27.93 14.74
CA THR A 66 -7.62 28.69 14.91
C THR A 66 -7.84 30.22 14.83
N MET A 67 -9.09 30.68 14.72
CA MET A 67 -9.46 32.11 14.78
C MET A 67 -10.08 32.49 16.12
#